data_AF-A0A455UED3-F1
#
_entry.id   AF-A0A455UED3-F1
#
_cell.length_a   1.000
_cell.length_b   1.000
_cell.length_c   1.000
_cell.angle_alpha   90.00
_cell.angle_beta   90.00
_cell.angle_gamma   90.00
#
_symmetry.space_group_name_H-M   'P 1'
#
loop_
_entity.id
_entity.type
_entity.pdbx_description
1 polymer ?
#
loop_
_entity_poly.entity_id
_entity_poly.type
_entity_poly.pdbx_seq_one_letter_code
_entity_poly.pdbx_strand_id
1 'polypeptide(L)'
;MAVVPVGILLLLLVPLLSYWLCAPEVKAGNEISDWAGKELTKLGALTRNEIILVMMVVTALLLWIFAGSVISGSLVGLLVICGMLLVGIVSWKDILDNHAAWNTFVWFATLVALAGGLSLVGFVNWFGNVVGGQISHFDPLMAMVALVAIFYLLHYFFASVTAHVTALLPVILAAASGIAGLDMQMFVLLLLPTLGFMGILTPYGTGPSPVYYGSGYLPSTLFWRLGAIFGLLFLVAWLVIGLPWLMVIS
;
A
#
# COMPACT_ATOMS: atom_id res chain seq x y z
N MET A 1 13.31 -11.48 -10.19
CA MET A 1 14.42 -12.12 -9.45
C MET A 1 15.08 -11.19 -8.44
N ALA A 2 15.25 -9.90 -8.75
CA ALA A 2 15.80 -8.88 -7.85
C ALA A 2 15.23 -8.86 -6.42
N VAL A 3 13.91 -8.98 -6.25
CA VAL A 3 13.24 -8.79 -4.94
C VAL A 3 13.16 -10.07 -4.11
N VAL A 4 13.43 -11.23 -4.70
CA VAL A 4 13.08 -12.54 -4.10
C VAL A 4 13.72 -12.78 -2.73
N PRO A 5 15.04 -12.57 -2.51
CA PRO A 5 15.66 -12.89 -1.23
C PRO A 5 15.10 -12.06 -0.07
N VAL A 6 14.93 -10.75 -0.29
CA VAL A 6 14.40 -9.83 0.73
C VAL A 6 12.91 -10.03 0.90
N GLY A 7 12.17 -10.23 -0.20
CA GLY A 7 10.73 -10.45 -0.17
C GLY A 7 10.33 -11.67 0.66
N ILE A 8 11.03 -12.80 0.48
CA ILE A 8 10.79 -14.02 1.28
C ILE A 8 11.09 -13.76 2.75
N LEU A 9 12.24 -13.13 3.04
CA LEU A 9 12.63 -12.81 4.41
C LEU A 9 11.58 -11.92 5.11
N LEU A 10 11.15 -10.84 4.45
CA LEU A 10 10.15 -9.93 4.99
C LEU A 10 8.79 -10.59 5.15
N LEU A 11 8.37 -11.44 4.20
CA LEU A 11 7.12 -12.18 4.29
C LEU A 11 7.08 -13.11 5.51
N LEU A 12 8.21 -13.71 5.88
CA LEU A 12 8.32 -14.54 7.09
C LEU A 12 8.44 -13.70 8.37
N LEU A 13 9.19 -12.59 8.33
CA LEU A 13 9.42 -11.73 9.49
C LEU A 13 8.17 -10.94 9.91
N VAL A 14 7.35 -10.49 8.96
CA VAL A 14 6.18 -9.63 9.25
C VAL A 14 5.19 -10.29 10.21
N PRO A 15 4.71 -11.53 9.99
CA PRO A 15 3.81 -12.19 10.91
C PRO A 15 4.43 -12.40 12.30
N LEU A 16 5.71 -12.80 12.37
CA LEU A 16 6.42 -13.06 13.62
C LEU A 16 6.58 -11.79 14.46
N LEU A 17 7.02 -10.70 13.83
CA LEU A 17 7.18 -9.41 14.49
C LEU A 17 5.82 -8.81 14.87
N SER A 18 4.79 -8.97 14.04
CA SER A 18 3.43 -8.53 14.36
C SER A 18 2.89 -9.30 15.56
N TYR A 19 3.13 -10.61 15.65
CA TYR A 19 2.76 -11.43 16.80
C TYR A 19 3.46 -10.98 18.09
N TRP A 20 4.69 -10.47 18.01
CA TRP A 20 5.41 -10.00 19.19
C TRP A 20 5.06 -8.56 19.58
N LEU A 21 4.96 -7.65 18.60
CA LEU A 21 4.64 -6.24 18.81
C LEU A 21 3.16 -6.00 19.15
N CYS A 22 2.28 -6.84 18.61
CA CYS A 22 0.83 -6.83 18.83
C CYS A 22 0.40 -8.21 19.31
N ALA A 23 0.95 -8.64 20.45
CA ALA A 23 0.63 -9.93 21.04
C ALA A 23 -0.88 -10.08 21.23
N PRO A 24 -1.51 -11.11 20.63
CA PRO A 24 -2.93 -11.33 20.81
C PRO A 24 -3.19 -11.72 22.27
N GLU A 25 -4.28 -11.19 22.84
CA GLU A 25 -4.71 -11.50 24.20
C GLU A 25 -5.06 -12.98 24.36
N VAL A 26 -5.69 -13.56 23.31
CA VAL A 26 -6.03 -14.99 23.24
C VAL A 26 -5.08 -15.70 22.28
N LYS A 27 -4.24 -16.58 22.82
CA LYS A 27 -3.20 -17.30 22.06
C LYS A 27 -3.58 -18.74 21.70
N ALA A 28 -4.50 -19.34 22.44
CA ALA A 28 -5.02 -20.68 22.20
C ALA A 28 -6.38 -20.82 22.88
N GLY A 29 -7.26 -21.63 22.30
CA GLY A 29 -8.56 -21.95 22.86
C GLY A 29 -9.52 -22.47 21.79
N ASN A 30 -10.37 -23.41 22.18
CA ASN A 30 -11.43 -23.90 21.29
C ASN A 30 -12.67 -23.03 21.34
N GLU A 31 -12.75 -22.09 22.29
CA GLU A 31 -13.94 -21.25 22.54
C GLU A 31 -14.40 -20.50 21.30
N ILE A 32 -13.48 -19.92 20.52
CA ILE A 32 -13.81 -19.18 19.28
C ILE A 32 -14.30 -20.14 18.20
N SER A 33 -13.67 -21.31 18.07
CA SER A 33 -14.09 -22.33 17.09
C SER A 33 -15.45 -22.92 17.43
N ASP A 34 -15.68 -23.23 18.71
CA ASP A 34 -16.93 -23.77 19.22
C ASP A 34 -18.06 -22.73 19.13
N TRP A 35 -17.76 -21.47 19.43
CA TRP A 35 -18.68 -20.35 19.23
C TRP A 35 -19.02 -20.17 17.75
N ALA A 36 -18.02 -20.15 16.86
CA ALA A 36 -18.23 -20.00 15.42
C ALA A 36 -19.07 -21.16 14.85
N GLY A 37 -18.84 -22.40 15.29
CA GLY A 37 -19.66 -23.55 14.90
C GLY A 37 -21.11 -23.46 15.36
N LYS A 38 -21.34 -22.96 16.59
CA LYS A 38 -22.69 -22.70 17.11
C LYS A 38 -23.41 -21.61 16.32
N GLU A 39 -22.73 -20.50 16.03
CA GLU A 39 -23.32 -19.41 15.23
C GLU A 39 -23.59 -19.84 13.79
N LEU A 40 -22.69 -20.62 13.16
CA LEU A 40 -22.93 -21.18 11.83
C LEU A 40 -24.18 -22.07 11.79
N THR A 41 -24.38 -22.87 12.84
CA THR A 41 -25.58 -23.71 12.96
C THR A 41 -26.86 -22.87 13.12
N LYS A 42 -26.78 -21.73 13.82
CA LYS A 42 -27.90 -20.79 13.97
C LYS A 42 -28.24 -20.05 12.68
N LEU A 43 -27.23 -19.70 11.86
CA LEU A 43 -27.42 -19.02 10.58
C LEU A 43 -28.15 -19.93 9.57
N GLY A 44 -27.87 -21.23 9.59
CA GLY A 44 -28.53 -22.21 8.72
C GLY A 44 -28.04 -22.16 7.27
N ALA A 45 -28.90 -22.54 6.33
CA ALA A 45 -28.54 -22.57 4.91
C ALA A 45 -28.49 -21.15 4.30
N LEU A 46 -27.62 -20.97 3.30
CA LEU A 46 -27.51 -19.70 2.58
C LEU A 46 -28.84 -19.30 1.95
N THR A 47 -29.25 -18.07 2.24
CA THR A 47 -30.42 -17.45 1.64
C THR A 47 -30.17 -17.10 0.18
N ARG A 48 -31.25 -16.90 -0.58
CA ARG A 48 -31.18 -16.46 -1.98
C ARG A 48 -30.37 -15.17 -2.14
N ASN A 49 -30.52 -14.21 -1.22
CA ASN A 49 -29.83 -12.94 -1.29
C ASN A 49 -28.32 -13.10 -1.05
N GLU A 50 -27.92 -13.97 -0.11
CA GLU A 50 -26.51 -14.28 0.13
C GLU A 50 -25.89 -15.00 -1.07
N ILE A 51 -26.60 -15.92 -1.71
CA ILE A 51 -26.11 -16.59 -2.94
C ILE A 51 -25.90 -15.56 -4.05
N ILE A 52 -26.83 -14.63 -4.26
CA ILE A 52 -26.65 -13.62 -5.30
C ILE A 52 -25.50 -12.65 -4.95
N LEU A 53 -25.34 -12.28 -3.68
CA LEU A 53 -24.19 -11.50 -3.23
C LEU A 53 -22.86 -12.22 -3.55
N VAL A 54 -22.77 -13.53 -3.23
CA VAL A 54 -21.59 -14.34 -3.55
C VAL A 54 -21.33 -14.37 -5.07
N MET A 55 -22.36 -14.56 -5.89
CA MET A 55 -22.21 -14.52 -7.35
C MET A 55 -21.69 -13.16 -7.86
N MET A 56 -22.18 -12.05 -7.29
CA MET A 56 -21.73 -10.70 -7.64
C MET A 56 -20.25 -10.49 -7.25
N VAL A 57 -19.84 -10.94 -6.06
CA VAL A 57 -18.45 -10.87 -5.60
C VAL A 57 -17.52 -11.71 -6.47
N VAL A 58 -17.91 -12.95 -6.78
CA VAL A 58 -17.12 -13.82 -7.68
C VAL A 58 -17.00 -13.21 -9.06
N THR A 59 -18.08 -12.61 -9.59
CA THR A 59 -18.05 -11.89 -10.86
C THR A 59 -17.07 -10.71 -10.81
N ALA A 60 -17.07 -9.95 -9.72
CA ALA A 60 -16.12 -8.84 -9.51
C ALA A 60 -14.66 -9.33 -9.55
N LEU A 61 -14.36 -10.43 -8.85
CA LEU A 61 -13.03 -11.03 -8.83
C LEU A 61 -12.59 -11.50 -10.21
N LEU A 62 -13.48 -12.17 -10.96
CA LEU A 62 -13.20 -12.60 -12.33
C LEU A 62 -12.92 -11.41 -13.25
N LEU A 63 -13.71 -10.33 -13.14
CA LEU A 63 -13.47 -9.12 -13.92
C LEU A 63 -12.14 -8.45 -13.55
N TRP A 64 -11.77 -8.38 -12.27
CA TRP A 64 -10.46 -7.85 -11.87
C TRP A 64 -9.29 -8.68 -12.39
N ILE A 65 -9.43 -10.02 -12.45
CA ILE A 65 -8.36 -10.91 -12.93
C ILE A 65 -8.25 -10.88 -14.46
N PHE A 66 -9.38 -10.99 -15.17
CA PHE A 66 -9.40 -11.24 -16.62
C PHE A 66 -9.69 -10.01 -17.47
N ALA A 67 -10.35 -8.98 -16.93
CA ALA A 67 -10.80 -7.80 -17.68
C ALA A 67 -10.00 -6.51 -17.37
N GLY A 68 -8.90 -6.61 -16.61
CA GLY A 68 -8.12 -5.44 -16.17
C GLY A 68 -7.51 -4.58 -17.30
N SER A 69 -7.40 -5.10 -18.52
CA SER A 69 -6.94 -4.34 -19.69
C SER A 69 -8.05 -3.50 -20.36
N VAL A 70 -9.32 -3.82 -20.10
CA VAL A 70 -10.48 -3.20 -20.75
C VAL A 70 -11.30 -2.36 -19.76
N ILE A 71 -11.39 -2.80 -18.51
CA ILE A 71 -12.23 -2.20 -17.47
C ILE A 71 -11.36 -1.87 -16.26
N SER A 72 -11.44 -0.63 -15.77
CA SER A 72 -10.74 -0.22 -14.56
C SER A 72 -11.33 -0.86 -13.31
N GLY A 73 -10.50 -1.12 -12.29
CA GLY A 73 -10.94 -1.77 -11.05
C GLY A 73 -12.07 -1.01 -10.33
N SER A 74 -12.04 0.32 -10.38
CA SER A 74 -13.09 1.19 -9.82
C SER A 74 -14.42 1.03 -10.54
N LEU A 75 -14.40 0.87 -11.87
CA LEU A 75 -15.61 0.68 -12.67
C LEU A 75 -16.26 -0.68 -12.38
N VAL A 76 -15.47 -1.74 -12.20
CA VAL A 76 -15.98 -3.05 -11.77
C VAL A 76 -16.72 -2.92 -10.43
N GLY A 77 -16.13 -2.23 -9.45
CA GLY A 77 -16.77 -2.00 -8.15
C GLY A 77 -18.10 -1.24 -8.27
N LEU A 78 -18.14 -0.20 -9.10
CA LEU A 78 -19.37 0.56 -9.35
C LEU A 78 -20.46 -0.29 -10.00
N LEU A 79 -20.10 -1.10 -11.02
CA LEU A 79 -21.03 -2.00 -11.69
C LEU A 79 -21.64 -3.02 -10.72
N VAL A 80 -20.84 -3.57 -9.81
CA VAL A 80 -21.31 -4.51 -8.78
C VAL A 80 -22.29 -3.83 -7.83
N ILE A 81 -21.98 -2.62 -7.34
CA ILE A 81 -22.90 -1.86 -6.47
C ILE A 81 -24.21 -1.54 -7.19
N CYS A 82 -24.14 -1.09 -8.44
CA CYS A 82 -25.33 -0.85 -9.27
C CYS A 82 -26.15 -2.15 -9.46
N GLY A 83 -25.48 -3.28 -9.72
CA GLY A 83 -26.12 -4.59 -9.81
C GLY A 83 -26.82 -4.99 -8.52
N MET A 84 -26.18 -4.78 -7.36
CA MET A 84 -26.75 -5.08 -6.05
C MET A 84 -27.98 -4.23 -5.72
N LEU A 85 -27.99 -2.96 -6.14
CA LEU A 85 -29.16 -2.08 -6.04
C LEU A 85 -30.31 -2.54 -6.95
N LEU A 86 -30.01 -2.88 -8.21
CA LEU A 86 -31.01 -3.32 -9.18
C LEU A 86 -31.67 -4.64 -8.80
N VAL A 87 -30.90 -5.56 -8.22
CA VAL A 87 -31.43 -6.85 -7.71
C VAL A 87 -32.14 -6.67 -6.36
N GLY A 88 -31.93 -5.54 -5.67
CA GLY A 88 -32.58 -5.23 -4.40
C GLY A 88 -31.98 -5.95 -3.19
N ILE A 89 -30.72 -6.38 -3.27
CA ILE A 89 -29.99 -7.02 -2.16
C ILE A 89 -29.49 -5.97 -1.17
N VAL A 90 -29.20 -4.78 -1.68
CA VAL A 90 -28.81 -3.60 -0.90
C VAL A 90 -29.76 -2.47 -1.27
N SER A 91 -30.26 -1.74 -0.27
CA SER A 91 -31.07 -0.56 -0.49
C SER A 91 -30.21 0.69 -0.62
N TRP A 92 -30.74 1.75 -1.24
CA TRP A 92 -30.06 3.04 -1.28
C TRP A 92 -29.75 3.58 0.13
N LYS A 93 -30.65 3.33 1.08
CA LYS A 93 -30.47 3.71 2.48
C LYS A 93 -29.24 3.01 3.08
N ASP A 94 -29.03 1.73 2.79
CA ASP A 94 -27.87 0.98 3.30
C ASP A 94 -26.54 1.55 2.78
N ILE A 95 -26.52 2.12 1.57
CA ILE A 95 -25.34 2.82 1.03
C ILE A 95 -25.13 4.16 1.75
N LEU A 96 -26.18 4.94 1.95
CA LEU A 96 -26.10 6.23 2.65
C LEU A 96 -25.68 6.07 4.12
N ASP A 97 -26.20 5.04 4.79
CA ASP A 97 -25.94 4.76 6.21
C ASP A 97 -24.54 4.14 6.44
N ASN A 98 -23.80 3.81 5.37
CA ASN A 98 -22.42 3.31 5.48
C ASN A 98 -21.43 4.46 5.75
N HIS A 99 -21.52 5.03 6.95
CA HIS A 99 -20.70 6.17 7.38
C HIS A 99 -19.19 5.89 7.27
N ALA A 100 -18.75 4.64 7.47
CA ALA A 100 -17.34 4.27 7.36
C ALA A 100 -16.82 4.41 5.92
N ALA A 101 -17.59 3.99 4.92
CA ALA A 101 -17.24 4.15 3.52
C ALA A 101 -17.16 5.64 3.13
N TRP A 102 -18.16 6.44 3.53
CA TRP A 102 -18.18 7.89 3.26
C TRP A 102 -17.04 8.63 3.95
N ASN A 103 -16.76 8.31 5.21
CA ASN A 103 -15.65 8.90 5.95
C ASN A 103 -14.31 8.61 5.26
N THR A 104 -14.08 7.34 4.88
CA THR A 104 -12.88 6.93 4.16
C THR A 104 -12.76 7.65 2.82
N PHE A 105 -13.86 7.76 2.06
CA PHE A 105 -13.89 8.44 0.77
C PHE A 105 -13.52 9.93 0.87
N VAL A 106 -14.18 10.68 1.77
CA VAL A 106 -13.94 12.13 1.95
C VAL A 106 -12.53 12.39 2.47
N TRP A 107 -12.10 11.63 3.47
CA TRP A 107 -10.77 11.75 4.05
C TRP A 107 -9.67 11.49 3.02
N PHE A 108 -9.80 10.39 2.26
CA PHE A 108 -8.82 10.01 1.24
C PHE A 108 -8.81 11.00 0.06
N ALA A 109 -9.98 11.41 -0.43
CA ALA A 109 -10.08 12.39 -1.52
C ALA A 109 -9.40 13.72 -1.17
N THR A 110 -9.57 14.21 0.06
CA THR A 110 -8.94 15.44 0.54
C THR A 110 -7.41 15.30 0.59
N LEU A 111 -6.91 14.20 1.13
CA LEU A 111 -5.47 13.96 1.23
C LEU A 111 -4.80 13.82 -0.15
N VAL A 112 -5.44 13.12 -1.09
CA VAL A 112 -4.94 12.98 -2.46
C VAL A 112 -4.93 14.34 -3.17
N ALA A 113 -5.96 15.17 -2.98
CA ALA A 113 -6.01 16.52 -3.54
C ALA A 113 -4.88 17.42 -3.01
N LEU A 114 -4.60 17.39 -1.69
CA LEU A 114 -3.50 18.13 -1.07
C LEU A 114 -2.13 17.67 -1.60
N ALA A 115 -1.92 16.35 -1.73
CA ALA A 115 -0.69 15.79 -2.29
C ALA A 115 -0.50 16.21 -3.77
N GLY A 116 -1.58 16.23 -4.56
CA GLY A 116 -1.56 16.76 -5.93
C GLY A 116 -1.23 18.26 -5.96
N GLY A 117 -1.78 19.04 -5.03
CA GLY A 117 -1.49 20.46 -4.87
C GLY A 117 -0.01 20.75 -4.63
N LEU A 118 0.68 19.93 -3.84
CA LEU A 118 2.12 20.05 -3.60
C LEU A 118 2.95 19.93 -4.89
N SER A 119 2.52 19.07 -5.81
CA SER A 119 3.13 18.96 -7.13
C SER A 119 2.87 20.21 -8.00
N LEU A 120 1.65 20.76 -7.95
CA LEU A 120 1.26 21.93 -8.75
C LEU A 120 2.00 23.21 -8.36
N VAL A 121 2.27 23.41 -7.06
CA VAL A 121 3.01 24.58 -6.56
C VAL A 121 4.53 24.48 -6.81
N GLY A 122 5.00 23.42 -7.46
CA GLY A 122 6.40 23.26 -7.84
C GLY A 122 7.32 22.81 -6.70
N PHE A 123 6.79 22.44 -5.54
CA PHE A 123 7.59 21.94 -4.41
C PHE A 123 8.44 20.74 -4.81
N VAL A 124 7.88 19.83 -5.61
CA VAL A 124 8.58 18.62 -6.08
C VAL A 124 9.80 18.96 -6.95
N ASN A 125 9.66 19.93 -7.87
CA ASN A 125 10.75 20.40 -8.71
C ASN A 125 11.83 21.13 -7.88
N TRP A 126 11.41 22.00 -6.97
CA TRP A 126 12.33 22.68 -6.05
C TRP A 126 13.11 21.68 -5.19
N PHE A 127 12.43 20.70 -4.60
CA PHE A 127 13.04 19.69 -3.75
C PHE A 127 14.04 18.83 -4.53
N GLY A 128 13.69 18.42 -5.75
CA GLY A 128 14.59 17.71 -6.66
C GLY A 128 15.89 18.46 -6.95
N ASN A 129 15.79 19.77 -7.21
CA ASN A 129 16.97 20.61 -7.47
C ASN A 129 17.87 20.75 -6.23
N VAL A 130 17.27 20.90 -5.04
CA VAL A 130 18.03 20.96 -3.78
C VAL A 130 18.77 19.65 -3.54
N VAL A 131 18.09 18.52 -3.68
CA VAL A 131 18.68 17.19 -3.45
C VAL A 131 19.75 16.87 -4.50
N GLY A 132 19.49 17.12 -5.78
CA GLY A 132 20.45 16.89 -6.87
C GLY A 132 21.73 17.73 -6.70
N GLY A 133 21.61 18.97 -6.24
CA GLY A 133 22.75 19.83 -5.94
C GLY A 133 23.66 19.27 -4.84
N GLN A 134 23.09 18.66 -3.80
CA GLN A 134 23.84 18.13 -2.66
C GLN A 134 24.45 16.75 -2.91
N ILE A 135 23.80 15.91 -3.73
CA ILE A 135 24.22 14.52 -3.96
C ILE A 135 25.31 14.40 -5.04
N SER A 136 25.54 15.45 -5.84
CA SER A 136 26.54 15.45 -6.92
C SER A 136 27.99 15.20 -6.47
N HIS A 137 28.29 15.35 -5.17
CA HIS A 137 29.62 15.11 -4.59
C HIS A 137 29.80 13.72 -3.97
N PHE A 138 28.76 12.89 -3.97
CA PHE A 138 28.80 11.58 -3.33
C PHE A 138 29.36 10.52 -4.27
N ASP A 139 29.95 9.47 -3.69
CA ASP A 139 30.24 8.23 -4.43
C ASP A 139 28.94 7.70 -5.08
N PRO A 140 28.96 7.18 -6.32
CA PRO A 140 27.76 6.76 -7.03
C PRO A 140 26.89 5.78 -6.26
N LEU A 141 27.50 4.85 -5.51
CA LEU A 141 26.74 3.90 -4.70
C LEU A 141 26.03 4.60 -3.53
N MET A 142 26.73 5.51 -2.86
CA MET A 142 26.17 6.29 -1.75
C MET A 142 25.04 7.21 -2.24
N ALA A 143 25.19 7.79 -3.43
CA ALA A 143 24.15 8.57 -4.09
C ALA A 143 22.90 7.73 -4.40
N MET A 144 23.07 6.51 -4.93
CA MET A 144 21.96 5.58 -5.18
C MET A 144 21.19 5.26 -3.89
N VAL A 145 21.91 4.89 -2.82
CA VAL A 145 21.30 4.60 -1.51
C VAL A 145 20.57 5.81 -0.95
N ALA A 146 21.17 7.00 -1.02
CA ALA A 146 20.56 8.23 -0.55
C ALA A 146 19.29 8.58 -1.32
N LEU A 147 19.31 8.51 -2.66
CA LEU A 147 18.15 8.79 -3.50
C LEU A 147 17.01 7.79 -3.24
N VAL A 148 17.31 6.51 -3.05
CA VAL A 148 16.31 5.49 -2.68
C VAL A 148 15.69 5.78 -1.31
N ALA A 149 16.51 6.10 -0.31
CA ALA A 149 16.02 6.46 1.02
C ALA A 149 15.16 7.73 1.00
N ILE A 150 15.59 8.76 0.28
CA ILE A 150 14.83 10.01 0.11
C ILE A 150 13.49 9.73 -0.56
N PHE A 151 13.49 9.02 -1.70
CA PHE A 151 12.27 8.66 -2.40
C PHE A 151 11.30 7.89 -1.49
N TYR A 152 11.80 6.90 -0.76
CA TYR A 152 10.99 6.13 0.19
C TYR A 152 10.40 6.99 1.31
N LEU A 153 11.21 7.84 1.94
CA LEU A 153 10.77 8.69 3.07
C LEU A 153 9.85 9.82 2.63
N LEU A 154 9.99 10.32 1.41
CA LEU A 154 9.08 11.32 0.88
C LEU A 154 7.63 10.82 0.83
N HIS A 155 7.40 9.51 0.86
CA HIS A 155 6.07 8.96 0.89
C HIS A 155 5.27 9.34 2.15
N TYR A 156 5.91 9.73 3.25
CA TYR A 156 5.23 10.34 4.39
C TYR A 156 4.41 11.59 4.01
N PHE A 157 4.74 12.26 2.90
CA PHE A 157 4.02 13.44 2.41
C PHE A 157 2.97 13.11 1.33
N PHE A 158 2.79 11.84 0.95
CA PHE A 158 1.87 11.43 -0.11
C PHE A 158 0.84 10.42 0.40
N ALA A 159 -0.42 10.65 0.06
CA ALA A 159 -1.53 9.73 0.37
C ALA A 159 -1.80 8.69 -0.73
N SER A 160 -0.89 8.55 -1.68
CA SER A 160 -1.06 7.60 -2.78
C SER A 160 0.29 7.28 -3.39
N VAL A 161 0.59 5.99 -3.54
CA VAL A 161 1.76 5.52 -4.29
C VAL A 161 1.72 6.03 -5.73
N THR A 162 0.54 6.08 -6.37
CA THR A 162 0.40 6.60 -7.74
C THR A 162 0.71 8.10 -7.82
N ALA A 163 0.23 8.90 -6.85
CA ALA A 163 0.55 10.32 -6.80
C ALA A 163 2.05 10.55 -6.55
N HIS A 164 2.63 9.77 -5.63
CA HIS A 164 4.05 9.79 -5.32
C HIS A 164 4.92 9.48 -6.55
N VAL A 165 4.61 8.40 -7.27
CA VAL A 165 5.36 7.98 -8.48
C VAL A 165 5.24 9.03 -9.58
N THR A 166 4.03 9.51 -9.85
CA THR A 166 3.79 10.52 -10.90
C THR A 166 4.60 11.79 -10.65
N ALA A 167 4.71 12.20 -9.38
CA ALA A 167 5.42 13.42 -9.01
C ALA A 167 6.95 13.22 -8.94
N LEU A 168 7.42 12.19 -8.24
CA LEU A 168 8.81 12.09 -7.81
C LEU A 168 9.67 11.17 -8.67
N LEU A 169 9.10 10.15 -9.31
CA LEU A 169 9.90 9.19 -10.07
C LEU A 169 10.70 9.86 -11.20
N PRO A 170 10.10 10.75 -12.05
CA PRO A 170 10.87 11.42 -13.10
C PRO A 170 12.01 12.29 -12.54
N VAL A 171 11.76 12.99 -11.43
CA VAL A 171 12.74 13.88 -10.78
C VAL A 171 13.91 13.09 -10.22
N ILE A 172 13.64 11.98 -9.53
CA ILE A 172 14.68 11.12 -8.95
C ILE A 172 15.50 10.43 -10.04
N LEU A 173 14.87 9.96 -11.12
CA LEU A 173 15.58 9.37 -12.25
C LEU A 173 16.46 10.40 -12.99
N ALA A 174 15.98 11.64 -13.15
CA ALA A 174 16.74 12.73 -13.75
C ALA A 174 17.92 13.16 -12.86
N ALA A 175 17.73 13.19 -11.54
CA ALA A 175 18.81 13.46 -10.60
C ALA A 175 19.89 12.37 -10.66
N ALA A 176 19.49 11.10 -10.70
CA ALA A 176 20.41 9.96 -10.79
C ALA A 176 21.20 9.94 -12.10
N SER A 177 20.58 10.25 -13.24
CA SER A 177 21.25 10.25 -14.55
C SER A 177 22.31 11.34 -14.70
N GLY A 178 22.24 12.40 -13.88
CA GLY A 178 23.25 13.45 -13.81
C GLY A 178 24.51 13.07 -13.03
N ILE A 179 24.53 11.93 -12.35
CA ILE A 179 25.65 11.49 -11.51
C ILE A 179 26.62 10.64 -12.33
N ALA A 180 27.85 11.14 -12.49
CA ALA A 180 28.87 10.45 -13.26
C ALA A 180 29.20 9.07 -12.66
N GLY A 181 29.14 8.02 -13.48
CA GLY A 181 29.48 6.65 -13.06
C GLY A 181 28.36 5.89 -12.33
N LEU A 182 27.15 6.46 -12.20
CA LEU A 182 26.01 5.77 -11.63
C LEU A 182 25.42 4.74 -12.61
N ASP A 183 25.27 3.49 -12.18
CA ASP A 183 24.58 2.45 -12.94
C ASP A 183 23.06 2.63 -12.83
N MET A 184 22.47 3.16 -13.90
CA MET A 184 21.05 3.48 -13.94
C MET A 184 20.16 2.22 -13.88
N GLN A 185 20.62 1.09 -14.43
CA GLN A 185 19.87 -0.15 -14.38
C GLN A 185 19.82 -0.68 -12.94
N MET A 186 20.96 -0.72 -12.28
CA MET A 186 21.05 -1.11 -10.86
C MET A 186 20.20 -0.18 -9.98
N PHE A 187 20.23 1.13 -10.24
CA PHE A 187 19.44 2.10 -9.49
C PHE A 187 17.94 1.90 -9.65
N VAL A 188 17.44 1.68 -10.87
CA VAL A 188 16.01 1.40 -11.10
C VAL A 188 15.59 0.09 -10.42
N LEU A 189 16.44 -0.94 -10.47
CA LEU A 189 16.19 -2.22 -9.79
C LEU A 189 16.17 -2.09 -8.26
N LEU A 190 16.90 -1.14 -7.69
CA LEU A 190 16.89 -0.82 -6.26
C LEU A 190 15.70 0.08 -5.89
N LEU A 191 15.34 1.04 -6.74
CA LEU A 191 14.33 2.06 -6.47
C LEU A 191 12.90 1.52 -6.57
N LEU A 192 12.55 0.85 -7.68
CA LEU A 192 11.16 0.48 -7.96
C LEU A 192 10.54 -0.50 -6.95
N PRO A 193 11.28 -1.48 -6.38
CA PRO A 193 10.69 -2.36 -5.37
C PRO A 193 10.22 -1.62 -4.11
N THR A 194 10.78 -0.45 -3.80
CA THR A 194 10.34 0.37 -2.67
C THR A 194 8.88 0.83 -2.80
N LEU A 195 8.34 0.90 -4.03
CA LEU A 195 6.93 1.16 -4.31
C LEU A 195 6.01 0.12 -3.69
N GLY A 196 6.46 -1.13 -3.63
CA GLY A 196 5.66 -2.25 -3.11
C GLY A 196 5.50 -2.23 -1.59
N PHE A 197 6.42 -1.59 -0.86
CA PHE A 197 6.42 -1.65 0.60
C PHE A 197 6.39 -0.29 1.31
N MET A 198 6.46 0.84 0.60
CA MET A 198 6.27 2.16 1.22
C MET A 198 4.86 2.36 1.80
N GLY A 199 3.89 1.56 1.37
CA GLY A 199 2.51 1.63 1.85
C GLY A 199 2.32 1.35 3.34
N ILE A 200 3.31 0.76 3.99
CA ILE A 200 3.29 0.47 5.43
C ILE A 200 3.54 1.71 6.29
N LEU A 201 4.12 2.78 5.73
CA LEU A 201 4.64 3.92 6.48
C LEU A 201 3.56 4.71 7.22
N THR A 202 2.42 4.91 6.58
CA THR A 202 1.35 5.78 7.08
C THR A 202 -0.04 5.16 6.88
N PRO A 203 -1.04 5.59 7.67
CA PRO A 203 -2.43 5.18 7.51
C PRO A 203 -3.06 5.50 6.14
N TYR A 204 -2.41 6.36 5.35
CA TYR A 204 -2.88 6.82 4.04
C TYR A 204 -1.93 6.43 2.90
N GLY A 205 -0.85 5.68 3.14
CA GLY A 205 0.18 5.44 2.12
C GLY A 205 -0.34 4.65 0.91
N THR A 206 -1.29 3.74 1.13
CA THR A 206 -1.92 2.95 0.05
C THR A 206 -3.43 2.85 0.21
N GLY A 207 -4.13 2.46 -0.87
CA GLY A 207 -5.59 2.30 -0.86
C GLY A 207 -6.16 1.42 0.26
N PRO A 208 -5.53 0.28 0.64
CA PRO A 208 -5.99 -0.54 1.76
C PRO A 208 -5.77 0.09 3.14
N SER A 209 -4.73 0.91 3.34
CA SER A 209 -4.36 1.45 4.66
C SER A 209 -5.50 2.24 5.34
N PRO A 210 -6.23 3.14 4.65
CA PRO A 210 -7.40 3.83 5.18
C PRO A 210 -8.50 2.90 5.69
N VAL A 211 -8.72 1.76 5.02
CA VAL A 211 -9.78 0.81 5.37
C VAL A 211 -9.45 0.14 6.70
N TYR A 212 -8.20 -0.28 6.91
CA TYR A 212 -7.75 -0.84 8.18
C TYR A 212 -7.72 0.22 9.28
N TYR A 213 -7.25 1.43 8.98
CA TYR A 213 -7.21 2.53 9.95
C TYR A 213 -8.61 2.98 10.39
N GLY A 214 -9.56 3.07 9.44
CA GLY A 214 -10.95 3.44 9.68
C GLY A 214 -11.80 2.34 10.33
N SER A 215 -11.27 1.13 10.50
CA SER A 215 -12.00 -0.01 11.09
C SER A 215 -12.27 0.12 12.59
N GLY A 216 -11.54 1.01 13.28
CA GLY A 216 -11.63 1.19 14.74
C GLY A 216 -10.85 0.17 15.58
N TYR A 217 -10.28 -0.87 14.97
CA TYR A 217 -9.50 -1.90 15.68
C TYR A 217 -8.04 -1.51 15.95
N LEU A 218 -7.47 -0.58 15.18
CA LEU A 218 -6.08 -0.15 15.30
C LEU A 218 -6.01 1.28 15.85
N PRO A 219 -5.52 1.48 17.10
CA PRO A 219 -5.27 2.82 17.62
C PRO A 219 -4.29 3.59 16.73
N SER A 220 -4.52 4.89 16.54
CA SER A 220 -3.68 5.71 15.64
C SER A 220 -2.20 5.68 16.01
N THR A 221 -1.90 5.79 17.31
CA THR A 221 -0.53 5.70 17.84
C THR A 221 0.13 4.37 17.53
N LEU A 222 -0.62 3.26 17.59
CA LEU A 222 -0.13 1.94 17.25
C LEU A 222 0.17 1.83 15.76
N PHE A 223 -0.72 2.31 14.90
CA PHE A 223 -0.50 2.28 13.45
C PHE A 223 0.78 3.02 13.05
N TRP A 224 0.95 4.26 13.54
CA TRP A 224 2.15 5.06 13.26
C TRP A 224 3.42 4.43 13.80
N ARG A 225 3.38 3.84 15.01
CA ARG A 225 4.50 3.12 15.60
C ARG A 225 4.88 1.89 14.76
N LEU A 226 3.90 1.08 14.36
CA LEU A 226 4.15 -0.10 13.53
C LEU A 226 4.65 0.31 12.14
N GLY A 227 4.07 1.34 11.54
CA GLY A 227 4.51 1.86 10.24
C GLY A 227 5.96 2.35 10.26
N ALA A 228 6.39 3.03 11.34
CA ALA A 228 7.78 3.41 11.51
C ALA A 228 8.71 2.20 11.71
N ILE A 229 8.32 1.23 12.56
CA ILE A 229 9.13 0.03 12.83
C ILE A 229 9.29 -0.81 11.57
N PHE A 230 8.18 -1.20 10.93
CA PHE A 230 8.21 -2.02 9.74
C PHE A 230 8.76 -1.26 8.54
N GLY A 231 8.44 0.03 8.38
CA GLY A 231 9.00 0.83 7.31
C GLY A 231 10.52 0.92 7.36
N LEU A 232 11.08 1.18 8.55
CA LEU A 232 12.54 1.16 8.74
C LEU A 232 13.13 -0.23 8.50
N LEU A 233 12.50 -1.28 9.04
CA LEU A 233 12.95 -2.66 8.85
C LEU A 233 12.99 -3.06 7.37
N PHE A 234 11.96 -2.69 6.60
CA PHE A 234 11.88 -3.00 5.18
C PHE A 234 12.94 -2.24 4.38
N LEU A 235 13.10 -0.94 4.66
CA LEU A 235 14.13 -0.14 4.01
C LEU A 235 15.53 -0.67 4.31
N VAL A 236 15.84 -0.95 5.58
CA VAL A 236 17.15 -1.46 6.00
C VAL A 236 17.39 -2.85 5.41
N ALA A 237 16.43 -3.78 5.49
CA ALA A 237 16.57 -5.10 4.88
C ALA A 237 16.81 -5.01 3.37
N TRP A 238 16.11 -4.09 2.69
CA TRP A 238 16.28 -3.87 1.27
C TRP A 238 17.65 -3.30 0.92
N LEU A 239 18.16 -2.33 1.69
CA LEU A 239 19.47 -1.74 1.46
C LEU A 239 20.64 -2.63 1.90
N VAL A 240 20.48 -3.46 2.93
CA VAL A 240 21.56 -4.32 3.45
C VAL A 240 21.63 -5.65 2.71
N ILE A 241 20.50 -6.20 2.27
CA ILE A 241 20.44 -7.52 1.64
C ILE A 241 20.13 -7.39 0.14
N GLY A 242 19.17 -6.54 -0.22
CA GLY A 242 18.76 -6.34 -1.61
C GLY A 242 19.85 -5.70 -2.46
N LEU A 243 20.53 -4.67 -1.97
CA LEU A 243 21.61 -4.00 -2.69
C LEU A 243 22.80 -4.94 -2.99
N PRO A 244 23.39 -5.68 -2.03
CA PRO A 244 24.45 -6.64 -2.37
C PRO A 244 23.96 -7.76 -3.29
N TRP A 245 22.73 -8.23 -3.13
CA TRP A 245 22.15 -9.21 -4.04
C TRP A 245 22.08 -8.68 -5.47
N LEU A 246 21.65 -7.43 -5.64
CA LEU A 246 21.63 -6.77 -6.94
C LEU A 246 23.04 -6.74 -7.54
N MET A 247 24.06 -6.31 -6.79
CA MET A 247 25.45 -6.28 -7.28
C MET A 247 25.99 -7.63 -7.76
N VAL A 248 25.46 -8.74 -7.25
CA VAL A 248 25.88 -10.09 -7.67
C VAL A 248 25.20 -10.52 -8.97
N ILE A 249 23.98 -10.05 -9.23
CA ILE A 249 23.17 -10.49 -10.37
C ILE A 249 23.16 -9.52 -11.56
N SER A 250 23.59 -8.27 -11.35
CA SER A 250 23.75 -7.22 -12.37
C SER A 250 25.21 -7.11 -12.79
#